data_AF-A0A9Q8ZH44-F1
#
_entry.id   AF-A0A9Q8ZH44-F1
#
_cell.length_a   1.000
_cell.length_b   1.000
_cell.length_c   1.000
_cell.angle_alpha   90.00
_cell.angle_beta   90.00
_cell.angle_gamma   90.00
#
_symmetry.space_group_name_H-M   'P 1'
#
loop_
_entity.id
_entity.type
_entity.pdbx_description
1 polymer ?
#
loop_
_entity_poly.entity_id
_entity_poly.type
_entity_poly.pdbx_seq_one_letter_code
_entity_poly.pdbx_strand_id
1 'polypeptide(L)'
;MTVFTNLLLLPITLLSSLTTAETFKSRTVDPQLNAALRTAATAFDRAALLPNNADWVYDFSKHPNFDSPVGAVINADAASFPVLTGLGSSVALLKLAPCGMLPPHLHPRATNIVTAITGNTTTYMIGENGVGLRTVDLLPMMVTVFPQASLHMMQNNDCEPALLLSSLNSDDSGTLNILPSLWSVPQDIIGAAFGNAPALDDAQKVGGQIPLVGTGAIIGSKECKKRCGIE
;
A
#
# COMPACT_ATOMS: atom_id res chain seq x y z
N MET A 1 30.10 -41.45 -54.34
CA MET A 1 29.97 -41.07 -52.91
C MET A 1 29.54 -39.62 -52.87
N THR A 2 28.25 -39.38 -52.66
CA THR A 2 27.66 -38.04 -52.55
C THR A 2 26.86 -38.05 -51.26
N VAL A 3 27.36 -37.35 -50.24
CA VAL A 3 26.74 -37.29 -48.92
C VAL A 3 25.77 -36.13 -48.92
N PHE A 4 24.48 -36.42 -48.75
CA PHE A 4 23.46 -35.41 -48.45
C PHE A 4 23.47 -35.14 -46.94
N THR A 5 23.93 -33.96 -46.53
CA THR A 5 23.71 -33.44 -45.18
C THR A 5 22.36 -32.74 -45.13
N ASN A 6 21.37 -33.38 -44.50
CA ASN A 6 20.10 -32.75 -44.12
C ASN A 6 20.34 -31.83 -42.92
N LEU A 7 20.25 -30.51 -43.14
CA LEU A 7 20.25 -29.51 -42.09
C LEU A 7 18.84 -29.44 -41.49
N LEU A 8 18.60 -30.04 -40.32
CA LEU A 8 17.38 -29.81 -39.55
C LEU A 8 17.44 -28.40 -38.95
N LEU A 9 16.60 -27.48 -39.43
CA LEU A 9 16.31 -26.24 -38.72
C LEU A 9 15.29 -26.55 -37.61
N LEU A 10 15.72 -26.50 -36.35
CA LEU A 10 14.80 -26.42 -35.22
C LEU A 10 14.23 -24.99 -35.13
N PRO A 11 12.91 -24.81 -34.98
CA PRO A 11 12.34 -23.50 -34.72
C PRO A 11 12.71 -23.08 -33.30
N ILE A 12 13.49 -22.01 -33.17
CA ILE A 12 13.73 -21.32 -31.90
C ILE A 12 12.41 -20.61 -31.55
N THR A 13 11.58 -21.25 -30.74
CA THR A 13 10.45 -20.59 -30.11
C THR A 13 11.00 -19.65 -29.06
N LEU A 14 11.08 -18.36 -29.39
CA LEU A 14 11.36 -17.31 -28.43
C LEU A 14 10.18 -17.27 -27.45
N LEU A 15 10.29 -17.94 -26.30
CA LEU A 15 9.40 -17.68 -25.18
C LEU A 15 9.72 -16.27 -24.68
N SER A 16 9.02 -15.29 -25.21
CA SER A 16 8.90 -13.99 -24.57
C SER A 16 8.19 -14.20 -23.24
N SER A 17 8.96 -14.39 -22.17
CA SER A 17 8.47 -14.26 -20.81
C SER A 17 7.95 -12.83 -20.67
N LEU A 18 6.64 -12.66 -20.81
CA LEU A 18 5.94 -11.49 -20.34
C LEU A 18 6.12 -11.49 -18.82
N THR A 19 7.19 -10.86 -18.35
CA THR A 19 7.23 -10.35 -16.99
C THR A 19 6.07 -9.38 -16.90
N THR A 20 4.96 -9.80 -16.30
CA THR A 20 3.95 -8.89 -15.79
C THR A 20 4.68 -7.95 -14.85
N ALA A 21 4.96 -6.73 -15.33
CA ALA A 21 5.57 -5.72 -14.51
C ALA A 21 4.63 -5.51 -13.33
N GLU A 22 5.04 -5.94 -12.13
CA GLU A 22 4.34 -5.60 -10.90
C GLU A 22 4.41 -4.08 -10.73
N THR A 23 3.42 -3.38 -11.27
CA THR A 23 2.94 -2.11 -10.75
C THR A 23 2.43 -2.44 -9.35
N PHE A 24 2.90 -1.86 -8.24
CA PHE A 24 3.02 -0.44 -7.96
C PHE A 24 4.01 -0.24 -6.80
N LYS A 25 5.11 0.46 -7.06
CA LYS A 25 5.85 1.24 -6.05
C LYS A 25 5.46 2.69 -6.28
N SER A 26 5.26 3.51 -5.23
CA SER A 26 5.05 4.95 -5.42
C SER A 26 6.25 5.50 -6.22
N ARG A 27 6.04 5.72 -7.52
CA ARG A 27 7.05 6.15 -8.47
C ARG A 27 6.67 7.55 -8.91
N THR A 28 7.62 8.46 -8.81
CA THR A 28 7.43 9.85 -9.18
C THR A 28 7.01 9.96 -10.64
N VAL A 29 5.86 10.60 -10.88
CA VAL A 29 5.29 10.79 -12.22
C VAL A 29 6.09 11.80 -13.04
N ASP A 30 6.65 12.83 -12.39
CA ASP A 30 7.47 13.86 -13.02
C ASP A 30 8.70 14.23 -12.17
N PRO A 31 9.79 13.43 -12.23
CA PRO A 31 10.99 13.67 -11.42
C PRO A 31 11.64 15.05 -11.65
N GLN A 32 11.55 15.61 -12.87
CA GLN A 32 12.13 16.92 -13.16
C GLN A 32 11.34 18.04 -12.48
N LEU A 33 10.01 18.00 -12.56
CA LEU A 33 9.14 18.97 -11.88
C LEU A 33 9.33 18.88 -10.36
N ASN A 34 9.35 17.67 -9.80
CA ASN A 34 9.64 17.48 -8.38
C ASN A 34 10.99 18.10 -7.97
N ALA A 35 12.06 17.89 -8.76
CA ALA A 35 13.36 18.49 -8.48
C ALA A 35 13.30 20.02 -8.52
N ALA A 36 12.67 20.60 -9.55
CA ALA A 36 12.50 22.04 -9.69
C ALA A 36 11.71 22.64 -8.51
N LEU A 37 10.61 22.00 -8.10
CA LEU A 37 9.78 22.40 -6.97
C LEU A 37 10.55 22.39 -5.64
N ARG A 38 11.44 21.42 -5.42
CA ARG A 38 12.29 21.39 -4.21
C ARG A 38 13.31 22.53 -4.16
N THR A 39 13.76 23.00 -5.33
CA THR A 39 14.77 24.06 -5.44
C THR A 39 14.20 25.48 -5.57
N ALA A 40 12.89 25.62 -5.81
CA ALA A 40 12.23 26.90 -5.94
C ALA A 40 12.26 27.69 -4.63
N ALA A 41 12.77 28.93 -4.68
CA ALA A 41 13.02 29.75 -3.48
C ALA A 41 11.75 30.34 -2.88
N THR A 42 10.75 30.63 -3.70
CA THR A 42 9.49 31.28 -3.28
C THR A 42 8.27 30.49 -3.72
N ALA A 43 7.13 30.75 -3.07
CA ALA A 43 5.84 30.23 -3.51
C ALA A 43 5.46 30.72 -4.92
N PHE A 44 5.90 31.92 -5.30
CA PHE A 44 5.69 32.46 -6.65
C PHE A 44 6.45 31.64 -7.71
N ASP A 45 7.73 31.33 -7.45
CA ASP A 45 8.53 30.48 -8.35
C ASP A 45 7.94 29.07 -8.48
N ARG A 46 7.43 28.52 -7.37
CA ARG A 46 6.71 27.24 -7.37
C ARG A 46 5.45 27.29 -8.22
N ALA A 47 4.64 28.34 -8.08
CA ALA A 47 3.42 28.51 -8.86
C ALA A 47 3.72 28.70 -10.36
N ALA A 48 4.83 29.34 -10.72
CA ALA A 48 5.28 29.45 -12.10
C ALA A 48 5.61 28.08 -12.74
N LEU A 49 5.98 27.08 -11.94
CA LEU A 49 6.18 25.69 -12.39
C LEU A 49 4.87 24.89 -12.51
N LEU A 50 3.76 25.40 -11.97
CA LEU A 50 2.44 24.76 -11.90
C LEU A 50 1.35 25.71 -12.46
N PRO A 51 1.46 26.15 -13.74
CA PRO A 51 0.68 27.27 -14.25
C PRO A 51 -0.78 26.93 -14.54
N ASN A 52 -1.15 25.64 -14.64
CA ASN A 52 -2.48 25.23 -15.04
C ASN A 52 -3.34 24.91 -13.81
N ASN A 53 -4.62 25.28 -13.83
CA ASN A 53 -5.56 24.89 -12.76
C ASN A 53 -5.61 23.37 -12.51
N ALA A 54 -5.40 22.57 -13.56
CA ALA A 54 -5.35 21.11 -13.46
C ALA A 54 -4.17 20.60 -12.63
N ASP A 55 -3.07 21.37 -12.55
CA ASP A 55 -1.91 21.01 -11.73
C ASP A 55 -2.27 20.98 -10.24
N TRP A 56 -3.33 21.69 -9.81
CA TRP A 56 -3.72 21.89 -8.42
C TRP A 56 -4.85 20.96 -7.94
N VAL A 57 -5.24 19.98 -8.75
CA VAL A 57 -6.33 19.05 -8.41
C VAL A 57 -5.88 17.61 -8.57
N TYR A 58 -6.08 16.80 -7.53
CA TYR A 58 -5.92 15.36 -7.61
C TYR A 58 -7.29 14.68 -7.59
N ASP A 59 -7.60 13.94 -8.65
CA ASP A 59 -8.86 13.24 -8.82
C ASP A 59 -8.66 11.74 -8.55
N PHE A 60 -9.00 11.31 -7.33
CA PHE A 60 -8.88 9.90 -6.92
C PHE A 60 -9.68 8.95 -7.81
N SER A 61 -10.79 9.41 -8.41
CA SER A 61 -11.67 8.56 -9.23
C SER A 61 -11.02 8.08 -10.52
N LYS A 62 -9.98 8.78 -10.98
CA LYS A 62 -9.23 8.42 -12.20
C LYS A 62 -8.11 7.41 -11.95
N HIS A 63 -7.82 7.08 -10.70
CA HIS A 63 -6.75 6.15 -10.39
C HIS A 63 -7.12 4.72 -10.85
N PRO A 64 -6.21 3.95 -11.47
CA PRO A 64 -6.53 2.63 -12.02
C PRO A 64 -7.11 1.63 -11.00
N ASN A 65 -6.71 1.75 -9.74
CA ASN A 65 -7.20 0.88 -8.66
C ASN A 65 -8.45 1.43 -7.94
N PHE A 66 -9.08 2.49 -8.45
CA PHE A 66 -10.23 3.11 -7.77
C PHE A 66 -11.35 2.08 -7.52
N ASP A 67 -11.65 1.23 -8.49
CA ASP A 67 -12.69 0.19 -8.39
C ASP A 67 -12.10 -1.22 -8.19
N SER A 68 -10.97 -1.30 -7.49
CA SER A 68 -10.38 -2.59 -7.11
C SER A 68 -11.38 -3.45 -6.33
N PRO A 69 -11.61 -4.72 -6.71
CA PRO A 69 -12.62 -5.59 -6.08
C PRO A 69 -12.41 -5.83 -4.57
N VAL A 70 -11.16 -5.80 -4.12
CA VAL A 70 -10.78 -5.99 -2.70
C VAL A 70 -10.62 -4.66 -1.95
N GLY A 71 -10.76 -3.54 -2.65
CA GLY A 71 -10.40 -2.22 -2.16
C GLY A 71 -9.01 -1.77 -2.60
N ALA A 72 -8.66 -0.53 -2.25
CA ALA A 72 -7.37 0.08 -2.55
C ALA A 72 -7.05 1.24 -1.60
N VAL A 73 -5.75 1.44 -1.39
CA VAL A 73 -5.17 2.67 -0.83
C VAL A 73 -4.61 3.46 -2.01
N ILE A 74 -5.10 4.69 -2.18
CA ILE A 74 -4.71 5.56 -3.28
C ILE A 74 -4.07 6.80 -2.68
N ASN A 75 -2.78 7.00 -2.91
CA ASN A 75 -2.04 8.13 -2.36
C ASN A 75 -2.04 9.31 -3.35
N ALA A 76 -2.29 10.51 -2.82
CA ALA A 76 -1.88 11.78 -3.35
C ALA A 76 -0.67 12.25 -2.52
N ASP A 77 0.52 11.92 -2.99
CA ASP A 77 1.81 12.22 -2.36
C ASP A 77 2.70 13.02 -3.33
N ALA A 78 3.95 13.34 -2.96
CA ALA A 78 4.84 14.05 -3.88
C ALA A 78 5.07 13.29 -5.19
N ALA A 79 4.95 11.96 -5.20
CA ALA A 79 5.21 11.15 -6.38
C ALA A 79 4.03 11.16 -7.37
N SER A 80 2.79 11.07 -6.88
CA SER A 80 1.58 11.06 -7.73
C SER A 80 0.95 12.45 -7.94
N PHE A 81 1.18 13.38 -7.01
CA PHE A 81 0.66 14.75 -7.04
C PHE A 81 1.79 15.76 -6.79
N PRO A 82 2.58 16.12 -7.83
CA PRO A 82 3.82 16.88 -7.69
C PRO A 82 3.70 18.20 -6.91
N VAL A 83 2.53 18.84 -6.89
CA VAL A 83 2.25 20.04 -6.07
C VAL A 83 2.66 19.86 -4.61
N LEU A 84 2.49 18.66 -4.07
CA LEU A 84 2.81 18.34 -2.68
C LEU A 84 4.31 18.27 -2.39
N THR A 85 5.16 18.30 -3.41
CA THR A 85 6.62 18.21 -3.27
C THR A 85 7.16 19.32 -2.36
N GLY A 86 7.71 18.93 -1.22
CA GLY A 86 8.28 19.84 -0.23
C GLY A 86 7.25 20.54 0.66
N LEU A 87 5.95 20.21 0.56
CA LEU A 87 4.91 20.75 1.43
C LEU A 87 4.75 19.94 2.74
N GLY A 88 5.42 18.79 2.85
CA GLY A 88 5.39 17.96 4.06
C GLY A 88 4.00 17.43 4.39
N SER A 89 3.18 17.15 3.37
CA SER A 89 1.83 16.61 3.53
C SER A 89 1.48 15.67 2.38
N SER A 90 0.71 14.62 2.69
CA SER A 90 0.07 13.75 1.71
C SER A 90 -1.32 13.35 2.19
N VAL A 91 -2.16 12.93 1.25
CA VAL A 91 -3.51 12.44 1.52
C VAL A 91 -3.66 11.08 0.88
N ALA A 92 -4.34 10.15 1.55
CA ALA A 92 -4.69 8.87 0.95
C ALA A 92 -6.20 8.63 1.04
N LEU A 93 -6.79 8.16 -0.06
CA LEU A 93 -8.15 7.62 -0.06
C LEU A 93 -8.07 6.12 0.21
N LEU A 94 -8.82 5.66 1.21
CA LEU A 94 -8.91 4.25 1.58
C LEU A 94 -10.29 3.76 1.18
N LYS A 95 -10.36 2.91 0.16
CA LYS A 95 -11.56 2.18 -0.22
C LYS A 95 -11.41 0.75 0.27
N LEU A 96 -12.25 0.30 1.20
CA LEU A 96 -12.28 -1.09 1.65
C LEU A 96 -13.57 -1.73 1.11
N ALA A 97 -13.42 -2.82 0.36
CA ALA A 97 -14.56 -3.66 -0.02
C ALA A 97 -15.27 -4.23 1.23
N PRO A 98 -16.45 -4.86 1.10
CA PRO A 98 -17.03 -5.65 2.19
C PRO A 98 -16.00 -6.59 2.81
N CYS A 99 -15.86 -6.52 4.14
CA CYS A 99 -14.81 -7.26 4.86
C CYS A 99 -13.36 -7.00 4.43
N GLY A 100 -13.08 -5.98 3.63
CA GLY A 100 -11.72 -5.59 3.24
C GLY A 100 -10.94 -5.07 4.44
N MET A 101 -9.62 -5.27 4.43
CA MET A 101 -8.73 -4.80 5.49
C MET A 101 -7.45 -4.20 4.92
N LEU A 102 -6.86 -3.27 5.66
CA LEU A 102 -5.45 -2.93 5.51
C LEU A 102 -4.66 -3.81 6.49
N PRO A 103 -3.71 -4.63 6.01
CA PRO A 103 -2.92 -5.51 6.86
C PRO A 103 -2.02 -4.72 7.82
N PRO A 104 -1.38 -5.36 8.82
CA PRO A 104 -0.44 -4.70 9.71
C PRO A 104 0.67 -3.97 8.95
N HIS A 105 0.72 -2.65 9.12
CA HIS A 105 1.70 -1.77 8.50
C HIS A 105 2.06 -0.59 9.41
N LEU A 106 3.06 0.18 9.00
CA LEU A 106 3.43 1.45 9.61
C LEU A 106 3.89 2.46 8.56
N HIS A 107 3.89 3.74 8.96
CA HIS A 107 4.44 4.85 8.18
C HIS A 107 5.73 5.33 8.84
N PRO A 108 6.92 5.06 8.26
CA PRO A 108 8.19 5.38 8.91
C PRO A 108 8.47 6.89 8.97
N ARG A 109 7.81 7.69 8.12
CA ARG A 109 8.08 9.13 7.97
C ARG A 109 6.88 10.02 8.25
N ALA A 110 5.75 9.49 8.73
CA ALA A 110 4.57 10.29 9.00
C ALA A 110 3.70 9.73 10.11
N THR A 111 3.11 10.63 10.90
CA THR A 111 1.85 10.41 11.61
C THR A 111 0.71 10.38 10.59
N ASN A 112 -0.23 9.44 10.76
CA ASN A 112 -1.42 9.27 9.92
C ASN A 112 -2.68 9.58 10.73
N ILE A 113 -3.44 10.58 10.31
CA ILE A 113 -4.76 10.91 10.88
C ILE A 113 -5.82 10.39 9.91
N VAL A 114 -6.71 9.54 10.39
CA VAL A 114 -7.71 8.87 9.54
C VAL A 114 -9.11 9.28 9.95
N THR A 115 -9.88 9.78 8.99
CA THR A 115 -11.30 10.11 9.15
C THR A 115 -12.14 9.08 8.40
N ALA A 116 -13.12 8.46 9.06
CA ALA A 116 -14.10 7.62 8.39
C ALA A 116 -15.15 8.49 7.68
N ILE A 117 -15.40 8.20 6.41
CA ILE A 117 -16.41 8.89 5.58
C ILE A 117 -17.69 8.07 5.51
N THR A 118 -17.58 6.78 5.23
CA THR A 118 -18.71 5.82 5.20
C THR A 118 -18.31 4.47 5.76
N GLY A 119 -19.31 3.68 6.20
CA GLY A 119 -19.12 2.32 6.73
C GLY A 119 -18.60 2.29 8.18
N ASN A 120 -18.37 1.07 8.67
CA ASN A 120 -17.88 0.77 10.01
C ASN A 120 -16.55 0.03 9.94
N THR A 121 -15.48 0.68 10.41
CA THR A 121 -14.14 0.11 10.41
C THR A 121 -13.63 -0.02 11.83
N THR A 122 -13.16 -1.20 12.23
CA THR A 122 -12.37 -1.32 13.47
C THR A 122 -10.90 -1.14 13.12
N THR A 123 -10.22 -0.29 13.89
CA THR A 123 -8.78 -0.06 13.77
C THR A 123 -8.06 -0.62 14.99
N TYR A 124 -6.84 -1.09 14.77
CA TYR A 124 -5.95 -1.57 15.82
C TYR A 124 -4.62 -0.85 15.70
N MET A 125 -4.09 -0.38 16.81
CA MET A 125 -2.77 0.25 16.86
C MET A 125 -2.00 -0.23 18.09
N ILE A 126 -0.71 -0.49 17.89
CA ILE A 126 0.25 -0.78 18.95
C ILE A 126 1.26 0.38 18.98
N GLY A 127 1.42 0.97 20.17
CA GLY A 127 2.45 1.97 20.40
C GLY A 127 3.77 1.33 20.85
N GLU A 128 4.85 2.09 20.79
CA GLU A 128 6.17 1.65 21.23
C GLU A 128 6.28 1.50 22.76
N ASN A 129 7.39 0.95 23.24
CA ASN A 129 7.77 0.92 24.65
C ASN A 129 6.70 0.35 25.61
N GLY A 130 5.98 -0.68 25.16
CA GLY A 130 4.97 -1.36 25.97
C GLY A 130 3.61 -0.65 26.02
N VAL A 131 3.38 0.37 25.19
CA VAL A 131 2.03 0.91 24.97
C VAL A 131 1.17 -0.21 24.36
N GLY A 132 0.27 -0.75 25.18
CA GLY A 132 -0.60 -1.85 24.78
C GLY A 132 -1.53 -1.51 23.61
N LEU A 133 -2.23 -2.53 23.12
CA LEU A 133 -3.18 -2.42 22.02
C LEU A 133 -4.21 -1.29 22.25
N ARG A 134 -4.47 -0.51 21.22
CA ARG A 134 -5.61 0.40 21.10
C ARG A 134 -6.53 -0.14 20.02
N THR A 135 -7.78 -0.38 20.39
CA THR A 135 -8.84 -0.80 19.48
C THR A 135 -9.85 0.33 19.42
N VAL A 136 -10.17 0.79 18.22
CA VAL A 136 -11.12 1.89 18.00
C VAL A 136 -12.10 1.48 16.90
N ASP A 137 -13.38 1.47 17.24
CA ASP A 137 -14.46 1.39 16.26
C ASP A 137 -14.66 2.78 15.65
N LEU A 138 -14.38 2.89 14.36
CA LEU A 138 -14.36 4.13 13.61
C LEU A 138 -15.60 4.18 12.71
N LEU A 139 -16.61 4.90 13.19
CA LEU A 139 -17.87 5.18 12.47
C LEU A 139 -17.77 6.47 11.65
N PRO A 140 -18.70 6.74 10.72
CA PRO A 140 -18.65 7.93 9.88
C PRO A 140 -18.52 9.23 10.69
N MET A 141 -17.69 10.14 10.20
CA MET A 141 -17.35 11.44 10.81
C MET A 141 -16.56 11.34 12.12
N MET A 142 -16.02 10.18 12.45
CA MET A 142 -15.03 10.03 13.52
C MET A 142 -13.60 10.09 12.97
N VAL A 143 -12.67 10.50 13.82
CA VAL A 143 -11.24 10.56 13.52
C VAL A 143 -10.44 9.67 14.48
N THR A 144 -9.40 9.03 13.96
CA THR A 144 -8.38 8.34 14.76
C THR A 144 -6.99 8.78 14.32
N VAL A 145 -5.98 8.47 15.14
CA VAL A 145 -4.59 8.85 14.92
C VAL A 145 -3.66 7.66 15.09
N PHE A 146 -2.73 7.53 14.16
CA PHE A 146 -1.62 6.61 14.21
C PHE A 146 -0.33 7.43 14.24
N PRO A 147 0.34 7.56 15.40
CA PRO A 147 1.62 8.24 15.50
C PRO A 147 2.65 7.67 14.52
N GLN A 148 3.63 8.49 14.12
CA GLN A 148 4.72 8.06 13.26
C GLN A 148 5.34 6.74 13.74
N ALA A 149 5.54 5.82 12.79
CA ALA A 149 6.08 4.48 13.01
C ALA A 149 5.28 3.56 13.97
N SER A 150 4.08 3.95 14.44
CA SER A 150 3.21 3.04 15.17
C SER A 150 2.67 1.94 14.25
N LEU A 151 2.68 0.70 14.74
CA LEU A 151 2.10 -0.44 14.02
C LEU A 151 0.59 -0.33 14.08
N HIS A 152 -0.07 -0.32 12.93
CA HIS A 152 -1.52 -0.26 12.86
C HIS A 152 -2.09 -1.10 11.70
N MET A 153 -3.38 -1.38 11.81
CA MET A 153 -4.17 -2.11 10.84
C MET A 153 -5.64 -1.73 10.99
N MET A 154 -6.46 -2.08 10.01
CA MET A 154 -7.89 -1.81 10.08
C MET A 154 -8.68 -2.77 9.21
N GLN A 155 -9.92 -3.04 9.60
CA GLN A 155 -10.83 -3.89 8.86
C GLN A 155 -12.21 -3.24 8.76
N ASN A 156 -12.76 -3.23 7.56
CA ASN A 156 -14.18 -2.95 7.33
C ASN A 156 -15.00 -4.11 7.90
N ASN A 157 -15.89 -3.83 8.84
CA ASN A 157 -16.73 -4.83 9.48
C ASN A 157 -18.06 -5.06 8.77
N ASP A 158 -18.41 -4.19 7.83
CA ASP A 158 -19.68 -4.24 7.12
C ASP A 158 -19.62 -5.16 5.89
N CYS A 159 -20.82 -5.54 5.46
CA CYS A 159 -21.05 -6.26 4.21
C CYS A 159 -21.18 -5.30 3.00
N GLU A 160 -20.97 -4.01 3.24
CA GLU A 160 -20.94 -2.94 2.24
C GLU A 160 -19.56 -2.26 2.25
N PRO A 161 -19.14 -1.58 1.16
CA PRO A 161 -17.87 -0.88 1.13
C PRO A 161 -17.75 0.25 2.16
N ALA A 162 -16.56 0.41 2.75
CA ALA A 162 -16.19 1.52 3.60
C ALA A 162 -15.24 2.49 2.89
N LEU A 163 -15.38 3.78 3.20
CA LEU A 163 -14.54 4.85 2.66
C LEU A 163 -13.91 5.63 3.81
N LEU A 164 -12.60 5.80 3.76
CA LEU A 164 -11.85 6.62 4.72
C LEU A 164 -10.88 7.55 4.00
N LEU A 165 -10.49 8.63 4.68
CA LEU A 165 -9.48 9.57 4.22
C LEU A 165 -8.38 9.68 5.25
N SER A 166 -7.15 9.45 4.82
CA SER A 166 -5.93 9.65 5.61
C SER A 166 -5.29 10.99 5.26
N SER A 167 -4.89 11.74 6.28
CA SER A 167 -3.99 12.88 6.18
C SER A 167 -2.68 12.53 6.88
N LEU A 168 -1.56 12.70 6.17
CA LEU A 168 -0.24 12.35 6.66
C LEU A 168 0.67 13.58 6.64
N ASN A 169 1.41 13.80 7.72
CA ASN A 169 2.30 14.96 7.86
C ASN A 169 3.68 14.78 7.18
N SER A 170 3.69 14.15 6.00
CA SER A 170 4.85 14.05 5.11
C SER A 170 4.36 13.88 3.68
N ASP A 171 5.05 14.50 2.72
CA ASP A 171 4.82 14.34 1.29
C ASP A 171 5.42 13.04 0.73
N ASP A 172 6.16 12.31 1.56
CA ASP A 172 6.60 10.92 1.38
C ASP A 172 6.51 10.18 2.73
N SER A 173 5.30 9.76 3.10
CA SER A 173 5.05 9.07 4.37
C SER A 173 5.71 7.68 4.46
N GLY A 174 5.79 7.00 3.32
CA GLY A 174 6.18 5.60 3.20
C GLY A 174 5.18 4.64 3.83
N THR A 175 5.17 3.39 3.38
CA THR A 175 4.39 2.32 4.00
C THR A 175 5.24 1.07 4.08
N LEU A 176 5.42 0.54 5.29
CA LEU A 176 6.06 -0.74 5.53
C LEU A 176 5.00 -1.75 5.95
N ASN A 177 4.66 -2.69 5.07
CA ASN A 177 3.78 -3.81 5.41
C ASN A 177 4.59 -4.85 6.18
N ILE A 178 4.19 -5.14 7.42
CA ILE A 178 5.03 -5.91 8.35
C ILE A 178 5.21 -7.35 7.87
N LEU A 179 4.12 -8.04 7.52
CA LEU A 179 4.19 -9.47 7.18
C LEU A 179 5.00 -9.75 5.90
N PRO A 180 4.75 -9.07 4.76
CA PRO A 180 5.60 -9.26 3.57
C PRO A 180 7.06 -8.90 3.80
N SER A 181 7.33 -7.85 4.60
CA SER A 181 8.70 -7.42 4.91
C SER A 181 9.41 -8.44 5.79
N LEU A 182 8.77 -8.92 6.85
CA LEU A 182 9.33 -9.94 7.74
C LEU A 182 9.67 -11.21 6.99
N TRP A 183 8.80 -11.65 6.07
CA TRP A 183 9.03 -12.88 5.30
C TRP A 183 10.02 -12.74 4.13
N SER A 184 10.46 -11.52 3.81
CA SER A 184 11.53 -11.29 2.83
C SER A 184 12.95 -11.50 3.38
N VAL A 185 13.08 -11.64 4.70
CA VAL A 185 14.34 -11.89 5.41
C VAL A 185 14.75 -13.37 5.24
N PRO A 186 16.06 -13.71 5.29
CA PRO A 186 16.51 -15.10 5.32
C PRO A 186 15.77 -15.96 6.35
N GLN A 187 15.32 -17.15 5.92
CA GLN A 187 14.39 -17.97 6.70
C GLN A 187 15.03 -18.56 7.97
N ASP A 188 16.35 -18.76 7.98
CA ASP A 188 17.11 -19.15 9.17
C ASP A 188 17.08 -18.05 10.25
N ILE A 189 17.14 -16.78 9.84
CA ILE A 189 16.99 -15.63 10.76
C ILE A 189 15.56 -15.54 11.30
N ILE A 190 14.55 -15.78 10.45
CA ILE A 190 13.15 -15.83 10.89
C ILE A 190 12.93 -17.00 11.86
N GLY A 191 13.41 -18.19 11.52
CA GLY A 191 13.38 -19.35 12.42
C GLY A 191 13.99 -19.03 13.78
N ALA A 192 15.18 -18.43 13.79
CA ALA A 192 15.84 -17.99 15.02
C ALA A 192 15.05 -16.93 15.79
N ALA A 193 14.44 -15.95 15.12
CA ALA A 193 13.62 -14.92 15.74
C ALA A 193 12.37 -15.48 16.44
N PHE A 194 11.85 -16.60 15.95
CA PHE A 194 10.78 -17.36 16.60
C PHE A 194 11.28 -18.45 17.57
N GLY A 195 12.55 -18.41 17.96
CA GLY A 195 13.14 -19.34 18.93
C GLY A 195 13.39 -20.75 18.38
N ASN A 196 13.56 -20.89 17.06
CA ASN A 196 13.70 -22.17 16.36
C ASN A 196 12.55 -23.15 16.68
N ALA A 197 11.33 -22.62 16.77
CA ALA A 197 10.16 -23.41 17.03
C ALA A 197 9.93 -24.40 15.86
N PRO A 198 9.71 -25.71 16.12
CA PRO A 198 9.52 -26.71 15.06
C PRO A 198 8.35 -26.41 14.11
N ALA A 199 7.35 -25.66 14.58
CA ALA A 199 6.23 -25.20 13.76
C ALA A 199 6.64 -24.25 12.61
N LEU A 200 7.87 -23.72 12.65
CA LEU A 200 8.46 -22.84 11.64
C LEU A 200 9.68 -23.47 10.97
N ASP A 201 9.90 -24.78 11.12
CA ASP A 201 10.92 -25.52 10.36
C ASP A 201 10.70 -25.39 8.84
N ASP A 202 9.47 -25.07 8.44
CA ASP A 202 9.10 -24.64 7.10
C ASP A 202 8.46 -23.23 7.14
N ALA A 203 9.19 -22.26 7.68
CA ALA A 203 8.79 -20.85 7.70
C ALA A 203 8.39 -20.36 6.30
N GLN A 204 9.00 -20.91 5.24
CA GLN A 204 8.67 -20.61 3.86
C GLN A 204 7.23 -21.01 3.50
N LYS A 205 6.76 -22.18 3.93
CA LYS A 205 5.37 -22.61 3.75
C LYS A 205 4.37 -21.77 4.54
N VAL A 206 4.73 -21.32 5.74
CA VAL A 206 3.89 -20.38 6.51
C VAL A 206 3.82 -19.01 5.80
N GLY A 207 4.93 -18.57 5.22
CA GLY A 207 5.06 -17.31 4.49
C GLY A 207 4.41 -17.27 3.12
N GLY A 208 4.37 -18.41 2.43
CA GLY A 208 3.91 -18.48 1.04
C GLY A 208 2.45 -18.08 0.82
N GLN A 209 1.66 -17.91 1.89
CA GLN A 209 0.28 -17.44 1.86
C GLN A 209 0.13 -15.96 2.21
N ILE A 210 1.21 -15.27 2.61
CA ILE A 210 1.17 -13.84 2.91
C ILE A 210 0.87 -13.11 1.60
N PRO A 211 -0.24 -12.35 1.51
CA PRO A 211 -0.55 -11.60 0.30
C PRO A 211 0.55 -10.58 0.02
N LEU A 212 0.86 -10.40 -1.27
CA LEU A 212 1.65 -9.25 -1.71
C LEU A 212 0.90 -7.95 -1.39
N VAL A 213 1.65 -6.85 -1.30
CA VAL A 213 1.09 -5.53 -0.96
C VAL A 213 -0.03 -5.11 -1.91
N GLY A 214 0.08 -5.44 -3.22
CA GLY A 214 -0.98 -5.23 -4.20
C GLY A 214 -1.51 -3.78 -4.20
N THR A 215 -2.81 -3.61 -3.98
CA THR A 215 -3.48 -2.30 -3.89
C THR A 215 -3.39 -1.66 -2.50
N GLY A 216 -2.70 -2.30 -1.55
CA GLY A 216 -2.66 -1.94 -0.13
C GLY A 216 -3.79 -2.55 0.70
N ALA A 217 -4.86 -3.04 0.05
CA ALA A 217 -5.99 -3.71 0.69
C ALA A 217 -6.02 -5.20 0.37
N ILE A 218 -6.49 -6.00 1.34
CA ILE A 218 -6.70 -7.44 1.20
C ILE A 218 -8.05 -7.83 1.78
N ILE A 219 -8.49 -9.07 1.55
CA ILE A 219 -9.67 -9.60 2.24
C ILE A 219 -9.38 -9.81 3.73
N GLY A 220 -10.33 -9.44 4.58
CA GLY A 220 -10.22 -9.51 6.03
C GLY A 220 -10.51 -10.88 6.62
N SER A 221 -10.90 -10.88 7.89
CA SER A 221 -11.04 -12.07 8.71
C SER A 221 -12.10 -13.05 8.19
N LYS A 222 -11.87 -14.34 8.44
CA LYS A 222 -12.84 -15.41 8.15
C LYS A 222 -14.19 -15.17 8.83
N GLU A 223 -14.17 -14.53 9.99
CA GLU A 223 -15.37 -14.19 10.76
C GLU A 223 -16.23 -13.18 9.98
N CYS A 224 -15.64 -12.09 9.49
CA CYS A 224 -16.36 -11.10 8.71
C CYS A 224 -16.89 -11.72 7.41
N LYS A 225 -16.04 -12.45 6.69
CA LYS A 225 -16.43 -13.16 5.47
C LYS A 225 -17.65 -14.04 5.69
N LYS A 226 -17.65 -14.84 6.76
CA LYS A 226 -18.78 -15.70 7.13
C LYS A 226 -20.03 -14.88 7.43
N ARG A 227 -19.92 -13.79 8.18
CA ARG A 227 -21.04 -12.89 8.50
C ARG A 227 -21.67 -12.29 7.25
N CYS A 228 -20.85 -11.96 6.25
CA CYS A 228 -21.28 -11.32 5.01
C CYS A 228 -21.53 -12.27 3.83
N GLY A 229 -21.42 -13.59 4.04
CA GLY A 229 -21.63 -14.57 2.98
C GLY A 229 -20.61 -14.49 1.83
N ILE A 230 -19.37 -14.08 2.12
CA ILE A 230 -18.26 -13.96 1.15
C ILE A 230 -17.44 -15.24 1.20
N GLU A 231 -17.32 -15.93 0.07
CA GLU A 231 -16.52 -17.17 -0.07
C GLU A 231 -15.02 -16.94 -0.03
#